data_AF-A0A285PYI3-F1
#
_entry.id   AF-A0A285PYI3-F1
#
_cell.length_a   1.000
_cell.length_b   1.000
_cell.length_c   1.000
_cell.angle_alpha   90.00
_cell.angle_beta   90.00
_cell.angle_gamma   90.00
#
_symmetry.space_group_name_H-M   'P 1'
#
loop_
_entity.id
_entity.type
_entity.pdbx_description
1 polymer ?
#
loop_
_entity_poly.entity_id
_entity_poly.type
_entity_poly.pdbx_seq_one_letter_code
_entity_poly.pdbx_strand_id
1 'polypeptide(L)'
;MSNPKHDWYGHAVKQVKKYPDKLIAENTAQSALWMYAINKAIKQTEGMDNGEDRMKAVQLVYFEDRYTIAGAADKLGYAEMTIRRWLSAFANLAGEYAGY
;
A
#
# COMPACT_ATOMS: atom_id res chain seq x y z
N MET A 1 -6.07 8.05 16.32
CA MET A 1 -5.18 8.54 15.27
C MET A 1 -6.03 9.03 14.12
N SER A 2 -5.77 10.28 13.73
CA SER A 2 -6.51 11.09 12.77
C SER A 2 -6.63 10.34 11.43
N ASN A 3 -7.85 10.04 11.02
CA ASN A 3 -8.16 9.66 9.65
C ASN A 3 -7.53 10.73 8.72
N PRO A 4 -6.56 10.42 7.84
CA PRO A 4 -5.92 11.44 7.01
C PRO A 4 -7.01 12.11 6.16
N LYS A 5 -7.41 13.32 6.58
CA LYS A 5 -8.52 14.10 6.01
C LYS A 5 -8.07 14.86 4.76
N HIS A 6 -7.23 14.22 3.96
CA HIS A 6 -6.63 14.83 2.80
C HIS A 6 -6.88 13.94 1.58
N ASP A 7 -7.40 14.54 0.50
CA ASP A 7 -7.71 13.86 -0.77
C ASP A 7 -6.55 13.03 -1.32
N TRP A 8 -5.31 13.39 -0.95
CA TRP A 8 -4.10 12.68 -1.36
C TRP A 8 -4.04 11.24 -0.85
N TYR A 9 -4.60 10.90 0.33
CA TYR A 9 -4.56 9.51 0.81
C TYR A 9 -5.38 8.59 -0.09
N GLY A 10 -6.58 9.05 -0.48
CA GLY A 10 -7.41 8.33 -1.44
C GLY A 10 -6.72 8.19 -2.80
N HIS A 11 -5.95 9.20 -3.20
CA HIS A 11 -5.12 9.13 -4.41
C HIS A 11 -3.98 8.11 -4.27
N ALA A 12 -3.24 8.12 -3.16
CA ALA A 12 -2.15 7.18 -2.90
C ALA A 12 -2.64 5.73 -2.93
N VAL A 13 -3.76 5.42 -2.25
CA VAL A 13 -4.36 4.07 -2.30
C VAL A 13 -4.71 3.67 -3.73
N LYS A 14 -5.29 4.58 -4.55
CA LYS A 14 -5.59 4.30 -5.96
C LYS A 14 -4.33 3.97 -6.76
N GLN A 15 -3.23 4.69 -6.53
CA GLN A 15 -1.97 4.47 -7.25
C GLN A 15 -1.30 3.17 -6.80
N VAL A 16 -1.31 2.88 -5.49
CA VAL A 16 -0.81 1.62 -4.94
C VAL A 16 -1.55 0.41 -5.55
N LYS A 17 -2.88 0.49 -5.71
CA LYS A 17 -3.68 -0.57 -6.36
C LYS A 17 -3.43 -0.77 -7.86
N LYS A 18 -2.74 0.16 -8.52
CA LYS A 18 -2.35 0.03 -9.93
C LYS A 18 -1.02 -0.73 -10.10
N TYR A 19 -0.27 -0.90 -9.03
CA TYR A 19 1.04 -1.53 -9.08
C TYR A 19 0.95 -3.04 -9.36
N PRO A 20 1.86 -3.62 -10.16
CA PRO A 20 2.81 -2.94 -11.04
C PRO A 20 2.23 -2.67 -12.44
N ASP A 21 1.40 -3.58 -12.96
CA ASP A 21 1.09 -3.65 -14.40
C ASP A 21 0.36 -2.44 -14.95
N LYS A 22 -0.62 -1.89 -14.21
CA LYS A 22 -1.38 -0.72 -14.69
C LYS A 22 -0.52 0.53 -14.71
N LEU A 23 0.41 0.69 -13.76
CA LEU A 23 1.36 1.81 -13.79
C LEU A 23 2.34 1.72 -14.96
N ILE A 24 2.79 0.50 -15.30
CA ILE A 24 3.62 0.26 -16.48
C ILE A 24 2.84 0.61 -17.76
N ALA A 25 1.60 0.13 -17.85
CA ALA A 25 0.75 0.37 -19.02
C ALA A 25 0.41 1.85 -19.25
N GLU A 26 0.31 2.65 -18.18
CA GLU A 26 0.08 4.09 -18.27
C GLU A 26 1.25 4.84 -18.95
N ASN A 27 2.49 4.35 -18.80
CA ASN A 27 3.69 4.88 -19.45
C ASN A 27 3.82 6.43 -19.37
N THR A 28 3.62 7.00 -18.19
CA THR A 28 3.76 8.45 -17.94
C THR A 28 4.87 8.73 -16.93
N ALA A 29 5.37 9.98 -16.89
CA ALA A 29 6.32 10.39 -15.85
C ALA A 29 5.73 10.22 -14.44
N GLN A 30 4.42 10.48 -14.29
CA GLN A 30 3.72 10.30 -13.01
C GLN A 30 3.64 8.83 -12.62
N SER A 31 3.38 7.91 -13.56
CA SER A 31 3.33 6.49 -13.24
C SER A 31 4.72 5.92 -12.94
N ALA A 32 5.77 6.43 -13.58
CA ALA A 32 7.16 6.12 -13.23
C ALA A 32 7.54 6.62 -11.82
N LEU A 33 7.10 7.82 -11.43
CA LEU A 33 7.28 8.34 -10.07
C LEU A 33 6.60 7.45 -9.02
N TRP A 34 5.33 7.08 -9.26
CA TRP A 34 4.60 6.17 -8.37
C TRP A 34 5.22 4.77 -8.32
N MET A 35 5.72 4.25 -9.44
CA MET A 35 6.46 3.00 -9.48
C MET A 35 7.69 3.04 -8.57
N TYR A 36 8.49 4.11 -8.66
CA TYR A 36 9.65 4.32 -7.79
C TYR A 36 9.23 4.42 -6.31
N ALA A 37 8.22 5.24 -6.01
CA ALA A 37 7.74 5.47 -4.66
C ALA A 37 7.22 4.18 -3.99
N ILE A 38 6.45 3.38 -4.72
CA ILE A 38 5.91 2.11 -4.24
C ILE A 38 7.04 1.10 -4.03
N ASN A 39 8.01 1.01 -4.94
CA ASN A 39 9.18 0.15 -4.74
C ASN A 39 10.00 0.52 -3.49
N LYS A 40 10.14 1.82 -3.21
CA LYS A 40 10.80 2.29 -1.99
C LYS A 40 9.97 1.96 -0.74
N ALA A 41 8.64 2.04 -0.85
CA ALA A 41 7.73 1.64 0.22
C ALA A 41 7.75 0.15 0.53
N ILE A 42 7.86 -0.70 -0.50
CA ILE A 42 8.08 -2.13 -0.35
C ILE A 42 9.34 -2.38 0.47
N LYS A 43 10.49 -1.86 0.02
CA LYS A 43 11.78 -2.07 0.71
C LYS A 43 11.76 -1.62 2.17
N GLN A 44 11.15 -0.48 2.46
CA GLN A 44 11.06 -0.02 3.84
C GLN A 44 10.13 -0.90 4.68
N THR A 45 8.99 -1.33 4.13
CA THR A 45 8.02 -2.17 4.85
C THR A 45 8.59 -3.56 5.13
N GLU A 46 9.34 -4.13 4.18
CA GLU A 46 10.08 -5.39 4.36
C GLU A 46 11.10 -5.31 5.50
N GLY A 47 11.70 -4.14 5.72
CA GLY A 47 12.66 -3.88 6.81
C GLY A 47 12.02 -3.58 8.18
N MET A 48 10.69 -3.55 8.30
CA MET A 48 10.01 -3.33 9.58
C MET A 48 9.80 -4.63 10.36
N ASP A 49 9.48 -4.51 11.65
CA ASP A 49 8.99 -5.63 12.45
C ASP A 49 7.75 -6.28 11.80
N ASN A 50 7.80 -7.61 11.68
CA ASN A 50 6.82 -8.42 10.96
C ASN A 50 6.63 -7.95 9.50
N GLY A 51 7.71 -7.49 8.85
CA GLY A 51 7.69 -6.97 7.48
C GLY A 51 7.09 -7.95 6.46
N GLU A 52 7.32 -9.26 6.65
CA GLU A 52 6.72 -10.30 5.80
C GLU A 52 5.19 -10.29 5.88
N ASP A 53 4.61 -10.30 7.08
CA ASP A 53 3.15 -10.26 7.27
C ASP A 53 2.54 -8.93 6.79
N ARG A 54 3.23 -7.81 7.04
CA ARG A 54 2.83 -6.49 6.54
C ARG A 54 2.76 -6.49 5.01
N MET A 55 3.80 -7.00 4.35
CA MET A 55 3.83 -7.10 2.90
C MET A 55 2.80 -8.08 2.39
N LYS A 56 2.53 -9.18 3.11
CA LYS A 56 1.46 -10.12 2.73
C LYS A 56 0.10 -9.45 2.78
N ALA A 57 -0.18 -8.62 3.78
CA ALA A 57 -1.41 -7.83 3.85
C ALA A 57 -1.55 -6.87 2.64
N VAL A 58 -0.48 -6.15 2.29
CA VAL A 58 -0.44 -5.26 1.11
C VAL A 58 -0.68 -6.03 -0.18
N GLN A 59 -0.02 -7.17 -0.35
CA GLN A 59 -0.18 -8.04 -1.51
C GLN A 59 -1.65 -8.46 -1.68
N LEU A 60 -2.27 -8.97 -0.61
CA LEU A 60 -3.63 -9.52 -0.65
C LEU A 60 -4.70 -8.45 -0.92
N VAL A 61 -4.56 -7.26 -0.33
CA VAL A 61 -5.61 -6.22 -0.33
C VAL A 61 -5.38 -5.14 -1.39
N TYR A 62 -4.13 -4.84 -1.75
CA TYR A 62 -3.83 -3.78 -2.71
C TYR A 62 -3.36 -4.30 -4.06
N PHE A 63 -2.33 -5.14 -4.12
CA PHE A 63 -1.75 -5.55 -5.40
C PHE A 63 -2.60 -6.59 -6.12
N GLU A 64 -3.09 -7.58 -5.38
CA GLU A 64 -3.99 -8.59 -5.93
C GLU A 64 -5.44 -8.11 -5.93
N ASP A 65 -5.80 -7.21 -4.99
CA ASP A 65 -7.16 -6.71 -4.77
C ASP A 65 -8.22 -7.82 -4.62
N ARG A 66 -7.81 -8.98 -4.07
CA ARG A 66 -8.66 -10.18 -3.92
C ARG A 66 -9.28 -10.33 -2.54
N TYR A 67 -8.72 -9.67 -1.55
CA TYR A 67 -9.15 -9.80 -0.16
C TYR A 67 -9.65 -8.47 0.39
N THR A 68 -10.69 -8.54 1.21
CA THR A 68 -11.06 -7.45 2.11
C THR A 68 -10.04 -7.37 3.26
N ILE A 69 -10.06 -6.27 4.01
CA ILE A 69 -9.21 -6.13 5.21
C ILE A 69 -9.54 -7.23 6.22
N ALA A 70 -10.83 -7.54 6.43
CA ALA A 70 -11.26 -8.64 7.30
C ALA A 70 -10.75 -9.99 6.80
N GLY A 71 -10.88 -10.29 5.50
CA GLY A 71 -10.40 -11.55 4.94
C GLY A 71 -8.87 -11.71 5.02
N ALA A 72 -8.11 -10.62 4.88
CA ALA A 72 -6.67 -10.63 5.10
C ALA A 72 -6.32 -10.81 6.59
N ALA A 73 -7.10 -10.21 7.49
CA ALA A 73 -6.94 -10.36 8.94
C ALA A 73 -7.15 -11.81 9.38
N ASP A 74 -8.24 -12.45 8.93
CA ASP A 74 -8.53 -13.86 9.19
C ASP A 74 -7.41 -14.77 8.66
N LYS A 75 -6.94 -14.49 7.44
CA LYS A 75 -5.89 -15.28 6.78
C LYS A 75 -4.52 -15.18 7.48
N LEU A 76 -4.19 -14.01 8.03
CA LEU A 76 -2.90 -13.75 8.68
C LEU A 76 -2.94 -13.92 10.20
N GLY A 77 -4.11 -14.15 10.80
CA GLY A 77 -4.24 -14.34 12.25
C GLY A 77 -4.08 -13.04 13.06
N TYR A 78 -4.40 -11.88 12.48
CA TYR A 78 -4.32 -10.59 13.14
C TYR A 78 -5.69 -9.95 13.31
N ALA A 79 -5.82 -8.99 14.23
CA ALA A 79 -7.01 -8.15 14.30
C ALA A 79 -7.13 -7.28 13.03
N GLU A 80 -8.35 -7.05 12.54
CA GLU A 80 -8.61 -6.20 11.36
C GLU A 80 -7.98 -4.81 11.51
N MET A 81 -8.00 -4.24 12.72
CA MET A 81 -7.40 -2.94 13.01
C MET A 81 -5.88 -2.95 12.79
N THR A 82 -5.20 -4.06 13.04
CA THR A 82 -3.75 -4.21 12.77
C THR A 82 -3.48 -4.18 11.28
N ILE A 83 -4.24 -4.95 10.50
CA ILE A 83 -4.13 -4.95 9.03
C ILE A 83 -4.41 -3.57 8.46
N ARG A 84 -5.49 -2.91 8.91
CA ARG A 84 -5.83 -1.54 8.48
C ARG A 84 -4.72 -0.54 8.77
N ARG A 85 -4.04 -0.65 9.91
CA ARG A 85 -2.87 0.19 10.25
C ARG A 85 -1.71 -0.05 9.31
N TRP A 86 -1.39 -1.30 9.00
CA TRP A 86 -0.31 -1.64 8.07
C TRP A 86 -0.57 -1.13 6.66
N LEU A 87 -1.79 -1.34 6.15
CA LEU A 87 -2.21 -0.84 4.84
C LEU A 87 -2.16 0.69 4.77
N SER A 88 -2.65 1.37 5.81
CA SER A 88 -2.61 2.84 5.89
C SER A 88 -1.17 3.37 5.95
N ALA A 89 -0.31 2.72 6.74
CA ALA A 89 1.10 3.08 6.81
C ALA A 89 1.81 2.89 5.47
N PHE A 90 1.55 1.79 4.76
CA PHE A 90 2.11 1.55 3.44
C PHE A 90 1.68 2.61 2.42
N ALA A 91 0.38 2.91 2.35
CA ALA A 91 -0.15 3.91 1.42
C ALA A 91 0.37 5.32 1.72
N ASN A 92 0.49 5.70 3.00
CA ASN A 92 1.11 6.96 3.40
C ASN A 92 2.57 7.03 2.95
N LEU A 93 3.33 5.96 3.18
CA LEU A 93 4.74 5.91 2.84
C LEU A 93 4.98 5.99 1.33
N ALA A 94 4.14 5.33 0.53
CA ALA A 94 4.15 5.48 -0.92
C ALA A 94 3.79 6.90 -1.35
N GLY A 95 2.82 7.54 -0.70
CA GLY A 95 2.46 8.94 -0.94
C GLY A 95 3.60 9.91 -0.65
N GLU A 96 4.23 9.78 0.51
CA GLU A 96 5.38 10.59 0.92
C GLU A 96 6.54 10.47 -0.08
N TYR A 97 6.85 9.25 -0.54
CA TYR A 97 7.88 9.04 -1.56
C TYR A 97 7.50 9.53 -2.95
N ALA A 98 6.21 9.67 -3.24
CA ALA A 98 5.71 10.31 -4.46
C ALA A 98 5.62 11.84 -4.32
N GLY A 99 5.89 12.41 -3.14
CA GLY A 99 5.91 13.85 -2.88
C GLY A 99 4.58 14.46 -2.46
N TYR A 100 3.67 13.66 -1.86
CA TYR A 100 2.39 14.12 -1.32
C TYR A 100 2.42 14.36 0.20
#